data_AF-A0A239AHY0-F1
#
_entry.id   AF-A0A239AHY0-F1
#
_cell.length_a   1.000
_cell.length_b   1.000
_cell.length_c   1.000
_cell.angle_alpha   90.00
_cell.angle_beta   90.00
_cell.angle_gamma   90.00
#
_symmetry.space_group_name_H-M   'P 1'
#
loop_
_entity.id
_entity.type
_entity.pdbx_description
1 polymer ?
#
loop_
_entity_poly.entity_id
_entity_poly.type
_entity_poly.pdbx_seq_one_letter_code
_entity_poly.pdbx_strand_id
1 'polypeptide(L)'
;MSDREMIIRLQYKINYLYFENVLSEIVEYFKDSTIKFEGYLNSCKVVSIDGTNYRVYPGANRIKLTLTTDKNVKIPSSSKQKAFDKYTEFLEIIKG
;
A
#
# COMPACT_ATOMS: atom_id res chain seq x y z
N MET A 1 -9.16 -17.05 13.49
CA MET A 1 -8.95 -15.62 13.20
C MET A 1 -9.42 -15.41 11.77
N SER A 2 -10.25 -14.42 11.45
CA SER A 2 -10.62 -14.26 10.03
C SER A 2 -9.40 -13.69 9.29
N ASP A 3 -8.88 -14.42 8.30
CA ASP A 3 -7.70 -14.10 7.48
C ASP A 3 -7.87 -12.87 6.58
N ARG A 4 -8.77 -11.94 6.95
CA ARG A 4 -9.13 -10.75 6.17
C ARG A 4 -8.32 -9.51 6.54
N GLU A 5 -7.60 -9.54 7.66
CA GLU A 5 -6.82 -8.39 8.13
C GLU A 5 -5.42 -8.81 8.60
N MET A 6 -4.43 -8.02 8.21
CA MET A 6 -3.06 -8.11 8.67
C MET A 6 -2.65 -6.78 9.30
N ILE A 7 -1.91 -6.83 10.41
CA ILE A 7 -1.39 -5.63 11.08
C ILE A 7 0.13 -5.72 11.13
N ILE A 8 0.79 -4.84 10.41
CA ILE A 8 2.23 -4.60 10.52
C ILE A 8 2.44 -3.66 11.71
N ARG A 9 3.16 -4.11 12.74
CA ARG A 9 3.53 -3.29 13.90
C ARG A 9 4.94 -2.76 13.70
N LEU A 10 5.10 -1.44 13.85
CA LEU A 10 6.36 -0.76 13.62
C LEU A 10 7.06 -0.52 14.95
N GLN A 11 8.38 -0.68 14.96
CA GLN A 11 9.21 -0.38 16.13
C GLN A 11 9.21 1.12 16.45
N TYR A 12 9.15 1.96 15.42
CA TYR A 12 9.19 3.42 15.52
C TYR A 12 7.94 4.06 14.92
N LYS A 13 7.71 5.33 15.26
CA LYS A 13 6.64 6.11 14.64
C LYS A 13 7.03 6.49 13.22
N ILE A 14 6.08 6.41 12.29
CA ILE A 14 6.21 6.89 10.92
C ILE A 14 5.31 8.10 10.67
N ASN A 15 5.69 8.91 9.69
CA ASN A 15 4.81 9.96 9.20
C ASN A 15 3.78 9.36 8.23
N TYR A 16 2.69 8.86 8.80
CA TYR A 16 1.61 8.15 8.11
C TYR A 16 0.81 8.99 7.10
N LEU A 17 1.00 10.32 7.11
CA LEU A 17 0.39 11.24 6.14
C LEU A 17 1.06 11.14 4.76
N TYR A 18 2.33 10.74 4.73
CA TYR A 18 3.09 10.51 3.50
C TYR A 18 3.09 9.03 3.18
N PHE A 19 2.46 8.67 2.07
CA PHE A 19 2.23 7.28 1.73
C PHE A 19 3.51 6.55 1.32
N GLU A 20 4.52 7.28 0.84
CA GLU A 20 5.84 6.76 0.52
C GLU A 20 6.48 6.10 1.74
N ASN A 21 6.44 6.76 2.90
CA ASN A 21 6.94 6.18 4.15
C ASN A 21 6.18 4.90 4.51
N VAL A 22 4.85 4.91 4.32
CA VAL A 22 4.01 3.73 4.56
C VAL A 22 4.38 2.58 3.61
N LEU A 23 4.63 2.88 2.32
CA LEU A 23 5.04 1.88 1.33
C LEU A 23 6.40 1.28 1.66
N SER A 24 7.38 2.08 2.09
CA SER A 24 8.70 1.58 2.51
C SER A 24 8.60 0.52 3.61
N GLU A 25 7.79 0.79 4.64
CA GLU A 25 7.58 -0.16 5.74
C GLU A 25 6.85 -1.45 5.30
N ILE A 26 5.91 -1.34 4.35
CA ILE A 26 5.26 -2.53 3.76
C ILE A 26 6.30 -3.35 3.00
N VAL A 27 7.12 -2.73 2.15
CA VAL A 27 8.14 -3.44 1.37
C VAL A 27 9.17 -4.12 2.29
N GLU A 28 9.64 -3.41 3.32
CA GLU A 28 10.59 -3.97 4.30
C GLU A 28 10.01 -5.16 5.05
N TYR A 29 8.73 -5.08 5.47
CA TYR A 29 8.08 -6.14 6.24
C TYR A 29 7.95 -7.45 5.45
N PHE A 30 7.50 -7.36 4.19
CA PHE A 30 7.28 -8.56 3.37
C PHE A 30 8.57 -9.07 2.71
N LYS A 31 9.60 -8.22 2.56
CA LYS A 31 10.81 -8.53 1.79
C LYS A 31 10.51 -9.08 0.39
N ASP A 32 9.37 -8.64 -0.17
CA ASP A 32 8.78 -9.22 -1.36
C ASP A 32 8.84 -8.23 -2.53
N SER A 33 9.46 -8.65 -3.62
CA SER A 33 9.63 -7.86 -4.84
C SER A 33 8.36 -7.73 -5.67
N THR A 34 7.30 -8.50 -5.37
CA THR A 34 6.05 -8.51 -6.12
C THR A 34 5.10 -7.37 -5.76
N ILE A 35 5.42 -6.56 -4.74
CA ILE A 35 4.53 -5.49 -4.26
C ILE A 35 4.24 -4.46 -5.35
N LYS A 36 2.97 -4.16 -5.64
CA LYS A 36 2.57 -3.15 -6.64
C LYS A 36 1.59 -2.17 -6.05
N PHE A 37 1.59 -0.93 -6.56
CA PHE A 37 0.52 0.02 -6.30
C PHE A 37 -0.57 -0.15 -7.36
N GLU A 38 -1.74 -0.63 -6.95
CA GLU A 38 -2.85 -0.94 -7.86
C GLU A 38 -3.80 0.25 -8.08
N GLY A 39 -3.73 1.26 -7.20
CA GLY A 39 -4.55 2.46 -7.28
C GLY A 39 -5.45 2.63 -6.06
N TYR A 40 -6.72 2.95 -6.29
CA TYR A 40 -7.62 3.38 -5.23
C TYR A 40 -8.95 2.62 -5.25
N LEU A 41 -9.45 2.29 -4.07
CA LEU A 41 -10.77 1.72 -3.85
C LEU A 41 -11.45 2.46 -2.70
N ASN A 42 -12.56 3.14 -2.98
CA ASN A 42 -13.31 3.95 -1.99
C ASN A 42 -12.38 4.88 -1.19
N SER A 43 -11.56 5.65 -1.90
CA SER A 43 -10.53 6.56 -1.34
C SER A 43 -9.40 5.90 -0.56
N CYS A 44 -9.41 4.59 -0.39
CA CYS A 44 -8.31 3.83 0.20
C CYS A 44 -7.30 3.50 -0.89
N LYS A 45 -6.01 3.64 -0.57
CA LYS A 45 -4.92 3.17 -1.43
C LYS A 45 -4.86 1.65 -1.38
N VAL A 46 -4.61 1.02 -2.53
CA VAL A 46 -4.56 -0.42 -2.69
C VAL A 46 -3.17 -0.84 -3.16
N VAL A 47 -2.60 -1.82 -2.48
CA VAL A 47 -1.37 -2.49 -2.90
C VAL A 47 -1.66 -3.94 -3.21
N SER A 48 -1.02 -4.49 -4.23
CA SER A 48 -0.97 -5.93 -4.48
C SER A 48 0.30 -6.50 -3.86
N ILE A 49 0.20 -7.62 -3.17
CA ILE A 49 1.33 -8.35 -2.57
C ILE A 49 1.12 -9.81 -2.98
N ASP A 50 2.05 -10.38 -3.74
CA ASP A 50 1.95 -11.70 -4.35
C ASP A 50 0.60 -11.93 -5.07
N GLY A 51 0.21 -10.96 -5.90
CA GLY A 51 -1.05 -10.99 -6.66
C GLY A 51 -2.33 -10.79 -5.83
N THR A 52 -2.21 -10.59 -4.51
CA THR A 52 -3.34 -10.39 -3.60
C THR A 52 -3.49 -8.91 -3.23
N ASN A 53 -4.69 -8.36 -3.38
CA ASN A 53 -4.94 -6.94 -3.17
C ASN A 53 -5.36 -6.61 -1.73
N TYR A 54 -4.74 -5.58 -1.16
CA TYR A 54 -4.98 -5.08 0.18
C TYR A 54 -5.25 -3.58 0.19
N ARG A 55 -6.29 -3.17 0.91
CA ARG A 55 -6.51 -1.76 1.27
C ARG A 55 -5.58 -1.37 2.41
N VAL A 56 -4.91 -0.23 2.26
CA VAL A 56 -3.91 0.26 3.22
C VAL A 56 -4.52 1.31 4.15
N TYR A 57 -4.45 1.05 5.46
CA TYR A 57 -4.88 1.96 6.52
C TYR A 57 -3.71 2.23 7.47
N PRO A 58 -2.93 3.28 7.23
CA PRO A 58 -1.76 3.58 8.03
C PRO A 58 -2.15 4.31 9.33
N GLY A 59 -1.41 4.03 10.40
CA GLY A 59 -1.42 4.76 11.65
C GLY A 59 0.01 5.09 12.09
N ALA A 60 0.16 5.81 13.21
CA ALA A 60 1.45 6.34 13.62
C ALA A 60 2.54 5.28 13.86
N ASN A 61 2.19 4.08 14.31
CA ASN A 61 3.12 2.98 14.64
C ASN A 61 2.62 1.62 14.16
N ARG A 62 1.69 1.61 13.21
CA ARG A 62 1.11 0.39 12.64
C ARG A 62 0.56 0.66 11.25
N ILE A 63 0.53 -0.37 10.43
CA ILE A 63 -0.15 -0.35 9.13
C ILE A 63 -1.14 -1.51 9.13
N LYS A 64 -2.43 -1.22 8.97
CA LYS A 64 -3.44 -2.27 8.78
C LYS A 64 -3.65 -2.49 7.28
N LEU A 65 -3.52 -3.73 6.86
CA LEU A 65 -3.84 -4.21 5.53
C LEU A 65 -5.13 -5.03 5.61
N THR A 66 -6.14 -4.64 4.85
CA THR A 66 -7.41 -5.37 4.79
C THR A 66 -7.57 -5.96 3.40
N LEU A 67 -7.71 -7.28 3.33
CA LEU A 67 -7.91 -8.03 2.09
C LEU A 67 -9.12 -7.47 1.32
N THR A 68 -8.98 -7.36 0.00
CA THR A 68 -10.08 -7.00 -0.89
C THR A 68 -10.07 -7.83 -2.15
N THR A 69 -11.21 -8.45 -2.44
CA THR A 69 -11.46 -9.14 -3.72
C THR A 69 -12.23 -8.25 -4.71
N ASP A 70 -12.47 -6.99 -4.33
CA ASP A 70 -13.18 -6.02 -5.16
C ASP A 70 -12.31 -5.64 -6.36
N LYS A 71 -12.81 -5.95 -7.56
CA LYS A 71 -12.13 -5.68 -8.84
C LYS A 71 -12.28 -4.23 -9.28
N ASN A 72 -13.06 -3.40 -8.58
CA ASN A 72 -13.26 -1.99 -8.89
C ASN A 72 -12.10 -1.10 -8.39
N VAL A 73 -10.89 -1.63 -8.26
CA VAL A 73 -9.71 -0.79 -8.03
C VAL A 73 -9.56 0.13 -9.24
N LYS A 74 -9.59 1.44 -9.00
CA LYS A 74 -9.49 2.44 -10.07
C LYS A 74 -8.11 3.08 -10.01
N ILE A 75 -7.41 3.03 -11.14
CA ILE A 75 -6.36 4.00 -11.43
C ILE A 75 -7.12 5.32 -11.66
N PRO A 76 -6.79 6.37 -10.88
CA PRO A 76 -7.64 7.54 -10.85
C PRO A 76 -7.50 8.34 -12.15
N SER A 77 -8.52 9.16 -12.45
CA SER A 77 -8.47 10.09 -13.60
C SER A 77 -7.31 11.09 -13.49
N SER A 78 -7.03 11.80 -14.59
CA SER A 78 -5.92 12.77 -14.76
C SER A 78 -5.55 13.61 -13.52
N SER A 79 -6.54 14.05 -12.74
CA SER A 79 -6.36 14.81 -11.49
C SER A 79 -5.52 14.14 -10.39
N LYS A 80 -5.47 12.79 -10.33
CA LYS A 80 -4.65 12.05 -9.34
C LYS A 80 -3.63 11.10 -9.98
N GLN A 81 -3.46 11.19 -11.30
CA GLN A 81 -2.50 10.40 -12.06
C GLN A 81 -1.07 10.61 -11.54
N LYS A 82 -0.68 11.87 -11.28
CA LYS A 82 0.65 12.20 -10.73
C LYS A 82 1.00 11.46 -9.44
N ALA A 83 0.03 11.28 -8.54
CA ALA A 83 0.27 10.56 -7.30
C ALA A 83 0.42 9.06 -7.54
N PHE A 84 -0.38 8.49 -8.46
CA PHE A 84 -0.24 7.11 -8.88
C PHE A 84 1.14 6.85 -9.50
N ASP A 85 1.53 7.66 -10.48
CA ASP A 85 2.83 7.56 -11.15
C ASP A 85 3.98 7.66 -10.14
N LYS A 86 3.91 8.64 -9.23
CA LYS A 86 4.89 8.84 -8.17
C LYS A 86 5.06 7.59 -7.28
N TYR A 87 3.95 6.94 -6.89
CA TYR A 87 4.04 5.75 -6.03
C TYR A 87 4.56 4.53 -6.78
N THR A 88 4.21 4.38 -8.05
CA THR A 88 4.73 3.32 -8.91
C THR A 88 6.23 3.47 -9.13
N GLU A 89 6.70 4.66 -9.50
CA GLU A 89 8.13 4.99 -9.65
C GLU A 89 8.90 4.76 -8.33
N PHE A 90 8.34 5.22 -7.22
CA PHE A 90 8.95 5.02 -5.90
C PHE A 90 9.12 3.55 -5.53
N LEU A 91 8.14 2.69 -5.86
CA LEU A 91 8.25 1.24 -5.66
C LEU A 91 9.36 0.62 -6.50
N GLU A 92 9.59 1.09 -7.73
CA GLU A 92 10.70 0.63 -8.56
C GLU A 92 12.06 0.98 -7.93
N ILE A 93 12.19 2.19 -7.39
CA ILE A 93 13.42 2.66 -6.72
C ILE A 93 13.75 1.82 -5.48
N ILE A 94 12.77 1.54 -4.62
CA ILE A 94 13.02 0.80 -3.37
C ILE A 94 13.36 -0.67 -3.64
N LYS A 95 12.86 -1.25 -4.73
CA LYS A 95 13.10 -2.65 -5.08
C LYS A 95 14.51 -2.92 -5.59
N GLY A 96 15.18 -1.91 -6.15
CA GLY A 96 16.61 -1.90 -6.50
C GLY A 96 17.15 -3.20 -7.09
#